data_AF-A0A7R9M123-F1
#
_entry.id   AF-A0A7R9M123-F1
#
_cell.length_a   1.000
_cell.length_b   1.000
_cell.length_c   1.000
_cell.angle_alpha   90.00
_cell.angle_beta   90.00
_cell.angle_gamma   90.00
#
_symmetry.space_group_name_H-M   'P 1'
#
loop_
_entity.id
_entity.type
_entity.pdbx_description
1 polymer ?
#
loop_
_entity_poly.entity_id
_entity_poly.type
_entity_poly.pdbx_seq_one_letter_code
_entity_poly.pdbx_strand_id
1 'polypeptide(L)'
;IERLHTKYGVNPYFKVSVGPDDLDPNQPFIIKIEPSGLGLPSKNYYYDTKYEKQTESYKNFMRELAKLFNAQSIQANQFAEN
;
A
#
# COMPACT_ATOMS: atom_id res chain seq x y z
N ILE A 1 -8.26 -4.58 -10.13
CA ILE A 1 -7.49 -3.40 -9.64
C ILE A 1 -8.23 -2.09 -9.96
N GLU A 2 -8.69 -1.87 -11.20
CA GLU A 2 -9.50 -0.68 -11.57
C GLU A 2 -10.63 -0.37 -10.58
N ARG A 3 -11.39 -1.38 -10.16
CA ARG A 3 -12.49 -1.21 -9.19
C ARG A 3 -12.03 -0.79 -7.79
N LEU A 4 -10.83 -1.16 -7.35
CA LEU A 4 -10.30 -0.77 -6.04
C LEU A 4 -9.99 0.72 -5.99
N HIS A 5 -9.36 1.23 -7.05
CA HIS A 5 -9.08 2.63 -7.21
C HIS A 5 -10.36 3.45 -7.38
N THR A 6 -11.17 3.12 -8.40
CA THR A 6 -12.32 3.94 -8.80
C THR A 6 -13.48 3.92 -7.80
N LYS A 7 -13.69 2.80 -7.07
CA LYS A 7 -14.83 2.67 -6.14
C LYS A 7 -14.46 2.88 -4.68
N TYR A 8 -13.22 2.59 -4.29
CA TYR A 8 -12.82 2.56 -2.88
C TYR A 8 -11.61 3.46 -2.57
N GLY A 9 -11.05 4.16 -3.56
CA GLY A 9 -9.91 5.06 -3.37
C GLY A 9 -8.60 4.35 -3.00
N VAL A 10 -8.51 3.03 -3.20
CA VAL A 10 -7.35 2.22 -2.82
C VAL A 10 -6.29 2.26 -3.93
N ASN A 11 -5.03 2.54 -3.55
CA ASN A 11 -3.89 2.71 -4.46
C ASN A 11 -2.76 1.70 -4.14
N PRO A 12 -2.86 0.43 -4.58
CA PRO A 12 -1.95 -0.63 -4.12
C PRO A 12 -0.57 -0.63 -4.80
N TYR A 13 -0.42 0.00 -5.97
CA TYR A 13 0.85 0.01 -6.73
C TYR A 13 1.36 1.44 -6.94
N PHE A 14 0.49 2.26 -7.51
CA PHE A 14 0.69 3.68 -7.73
C PHE A 14 -0.65 4.36 -7.54
N LYS A 15 -0.59 5.64 -7.24
CA LYS A 15 -1.76 6.50 -7.15
C LYS A 15 -1.93 7.22 -8.48
N VAL A 16 -3.11 7.08 -9.06
CA VAL A 16 -3.55 7.90 -10.19
C VAL A 16 -4.38 9.05 -9.64
N SER A 17 -4.14 10.28 -10.06
CA SER A 17 -4.96 11.42 -9.67
C SER A 17 -5.04 12.45 -10.77
N VAL A 18 -5.96 13.40 -10.63
CA VAL A 18 -6.09 14.54 -11.55
C VAL A 18 -5.76 15.79 -10.74
N GLY A 19 -4.83 16.60 -11.25
CA GLY A 19 -4.36 17.81 -10.58
C GLY A 19 -3.72 18.80 -11.56
N PRO A 20 -3.36 20.01 -11.09
CA PRO A 20 -2.78 21.04 -11.94
C PRO A 20 -1.44 20.60 -12.53
N ASP A 21 -1.12 21.08 -13.73
CA ASP A 21 0.21 20.86 -14.32
C ASP A 21 1.26 21.68 -13.55
N ASP A 22 2.36 21.03 -13.19
CA ASP A 22 3.46 21.65 -12.47
C ASP A 22 4.37 22.47 -13.42
N LEU A 23 4.25 22.26 -14.74
CA LEU A 23 5.01 22.93 -15.79
C LEU A 23 4.23 24.03 -16.52
N ASP A 24 2.90 23.89 -16.66
CA ASP A 24 2.03 24.87 -17.31
C ASP A 24 0.87 25.31 -16.40
N PRO A 25 0.94 26.50 -15.79
CA PRO A 25 -0.15 26.99 -14.93
C PRO A 25 -1.46 27.27 -15.68
N ASN A 26 -1.44 27.32 -17.03
CA ASN A 26 -2.63 27.48 -17.85
C ASN A 26 -3.29 26.14 -18.22
N GLN A 27 -2.63 25.01 -17.97
CA GLN A 27 -3.20 23.68 -18.12
C GLN A 27 -3.88 23.29 -16.79
N PRO A 28 -5.22 23.37 -16.69
CA PRO A 28 -5.90 23.28 -15.41
C PRO A 28 -5.83 21.88 -14.78
N PHE A 29 -5.73 20.82 -15.62
CA PHE A 29 -5.70 19.45 -15.15
C PHE A 29 -4.84 18.54 -16.04
N ILE A 30 -4.03 17.70 -15.40
CA ILE A 30 -3.30 16.58 -15.98
C ILE A 30 -3.50 15.32 -15.14
N ILE A 31 -3.26 14.16 -15.74
CA ILE A 31 -3.18 12.90 -15.01
C ILE A 31 -1.80 12.83 -14.32
N LYS A 32 -1.80 12.65 -13.00
CA LYS A 32 -0.60 12.44 -12.19
C LYS A 32 -0.50 10.98 -11.76
N ILE A 33 0.70 10.41 -11.85
CA ILE A 33 1.02 9.05 -11.41
C ILE A 33 2.14 9.16 -10.36
N GLU A 34 1.87 8.69 -9.14
CA GLU A 34 2.77 8.82 -7.99
C GLU A 34 3.00 7.45 -7.32
N PRO A 35 4.18 7.20 -6.72
CA PRO A 35 4.41 6.02 -5.90
C PRO A 35 3.38 5.90 -4.76
N SER A 36 2.85 4.71 -4.52
CA SER A 36 1.89 4.44 -3.45
C SER A 36 1.96 2.97 -3.02
N GLY A 37 1.01 2.53 -2.20
CA GLY A 37 0.82 1.11 -1.90
C GLY A 37 1.65 0.54 -0.74
N LEU A 38 2.37 1.38 -0.01
CA LEU A 38 3.03 0.91 1.22
C LEU A 38 2.01 0.69 2.32
N GLY A 39 2.07 -0.48 2.97
CA GLY A 39 1.27 -0.78 4.16
C GLY A 39 1.82 -0.13 5.43
N LEU A 40 3.12 0.21 5.46
CA LEU A 40 3.79 0.92 6.54
C LEU A 40 4.04 2.40 6.18
N PRO A 41 4.18 3.29 7.18
CA PRO A 41 4.15 4.75 6.96
C PRO A 41 5.22 5.32 6.02
N SER A 42 6.35 4.62 5.85
CA SER A 42 7.38 5.03 4.90
C SER A 42 8.19 3.83 4.43
N LYS A 43 8.91 4.01 3.32
CA LYS A 43 9.83 3.00 2.79
C LYS A 43 10.88 2.54 3.80
N ASN A 44 11.26 3.39 4.76
CA ASN A 44 12.34 3.06 5.69
C ASN A 44 12.00 1.85 6.58
N TYR A 45 10.73 1.60 6.87
CA TYR A 45 10.29 0.42 7.62
C TYR A 45 10.65 -0.91 6.93
N TYR A 46 10.85 -0.88 5.60
CA TYR A 46 11.17 -2.06 4.80
C TYR A 46 12.67 -2.26 4.60
N TYR A 47 13.51 -1.25 4.85
CA TYR A 47 14.93 -1.26 4.50
C TYR A 47 15.87 -1.00 5.67
N ASP A 48 15.39 -0.46 6.78
CA ASP A 48 16.20 -0.08 7.93
C ASP A 48 15.90 -1.00 9.12
N THR A 49 16.94 -1.67 9.64
CA THR A 49 16.83 -2.63 10.74
C THR A 49 16.32 -2.00 12.03
N LYS A 50 16.42 -0.68 12.19
CA LYS A 50 15.85 0.01 13.36
C LYS A 50 14.33 -0.14 13.51
N TYR A 51 13.64 -0.53 12.44
CA TYR A 51 12.19 -0.72 12.41
C TYR A 51 11.75 -2.19 12.44
N GLU A 52 12.66 -3.14 12.67
CA GLU A 52 12.38 -4.58 12.63
C GLU A 52 11.17 -4.97 13.48
N LYS A 53 11.10 -4.48 14.73
CA LYS A 53 9.98 -4.76 15.65
C LYS A 53 8.63 -4.30 15.11
N GLN A 54 8.58 -3.13 14.48
CA GLN A 54 7.35 -2.57 13.90
C GLN A 54 6.95 -3.38 12.66
N THR A 55 7.92 -3.78 11.84
CA THR A 55 7.70 -4.62 10.67
C THR A 55 7.19 -6.01 11.06
N GLU A 56 7.77 -6.65 12.08
CA GLU A 56 7.27 -7.91 12.63
C GLU A 56 5.83 -7.78 13.17
N SER A 57 5.54 -6.68 13.87
CA SER A 57 4.19 -6.42 14.39
C SER A 57 3.17 -6.28 13.26
N TYR A 58 3.55 -5.62 12.16
CA TYR A 58 2.71 -5.52 10.96
C TYR A 58 2.49 -6.88 10.28
N LYS A 59 3.51 -7.72 10.16
CA LYS A 59 3.37 -9.09 9.64
C LYS A 59 2.43 -9.92 10.51
N ASN A 60 2.57 -9.83 11.84
CA ASN A 60 1.67 -10.52 12.78
C ASN A 60 0.23 -10.06 12.61
N PHE A 61 -0.01 -8.76 12.45
CA PHE A 61 -1.34 -8.21 12.16
C PHE A 61 -1.92 -8.79 10.86
N MET A 62 -1.15 -8.81 9.77
CA MET A 62 -1.58 -9.37 8.48
C MET A 62 -1.92 -10.86 8.58
N ARG A 63 -1.15 -11.62 9.35
CA ARG A 63 -1.39 -13.04 9.61
C ARG A 63 -2.70 -13.27 10.36
N GLU A 64 -2.95 -12.52 11.44
CA GLU A 64 -4.17 -12.66 12.23
C GLU A 64 -5.40 -12.19 11.45
N LEU A 65 -5.28 -11.16 10.62
CA LEU A 65 -6.34 -10.79 9.67
C LEU A 65 -6.64 -11.92 8.69
N ALA A 66 -5.62 -12.54 8.09
CA ALA A 66 -5.83 -13.65 7.15
C ALA A 66 -6.57 -14.82 7.82
N LYS A 67 -6.20 -15.16 9.06
CA LYS A 67 -6.92 -16.17 9.87
C LYS A 67 -8.36 -15.76 10.17
N LEU A 68 -8.62 -14.49 10.47
CA LEU A 68 -9.97 -13.97 10.67
C LEU A 68 -10.84 -14.16 9.42
N PHE A 69 -10.24 -14.08 8.22
CA PHE A 69 -10.88 -14.41 6.95
C PHE A 69 -10.79 -15.91 6.58
N ASN A 70 -10.62 -16.78 7.57
CA ASN A 70 -10.59 -18.25 7.47
C ASN A 70 -9.43 -18.84 6.66
N ALA A 71 -8.31 -18.12 6.49
CA ALA A 71 -7.10 -18.73 5.95
C ALA A 71 -6.52 -19.76 6.92
N GLN A 72 -6.03 -20.89 6.41
CA GLN A 72 -5.29 -21.84 7.24
C GLN A 72 -3.96 -21.22 7.72
N SER A 73 -3.45 -21.67 8.86
CA SER A 73 -2.23 -21.10 9.47
C SER A 73 -1.03 -21.00 8.51
N ILE A 74 -0.84 -22.01 7.64
CA ILE A 74 0.24 -21.99 6.64
C ILE A 74 0.02 -20.88 5.61
N GLN A 75 -1.21 -20.74 5.09
CA GLN A 75 -1.57 -19.72 4.11
C GLN A 75 -1.50 -18.31 4.73
N ALA A 76 -1.93 -18.16 5.98
CA ALA A 76 -1.85 -16.89 6.71
C ALA A 76 -0.38 -16.46 6.95
N ASN A 77 0.50 -17.42 7.26
CA ASN A 77 1.93 -17.15 7.38
C ASN A 77 2.51 -16.72 6.04
N GLN A 78 2.22 -17.45 4.96
CA GLN A 78 2.67 -17.08 3.61
C GLN A 78 2.18 -15.70 3.21
N PHE A 79 0.93 -15.36 3.50
CA PHE A 79 0.36 -14.05 3.18
C PHE A 79 1.09 -12.90 3.88
N ALA A 80 1.51 -13.08 5.14
CA ALA A 80 2.18 -12.04 5.92
C ALA A 80 3.65 -11.82 5.57
N GLU A 81 4.31 -12.79 4.92
CA GLU A 81 5.73 -12.69 4.57
C GLU A 81 5.97 -12.11 3.16
N ASN A 82 4.92 -11.97 2.34
CA ASN A 82 4.96 -11.31 1.03
C ASN A 82 4.71 -9.81 1.15
#